data_AF-A0A239CAV7-F1
#
_entry.id   AF-A0A239CAV7-F1
#
_cell.length_a   1.000
_cell.length_b   1.000
_cell.length_c   1.000
_cell.angle_alpha   90.00
_cell.angle_beta   90.00
_cell.angle_gamma   90.00
#
_symmetry.space_group_name_H-M   'P 1'
#
loop_
_entity.id
_entity.type
_entity.pdbx_description
1 polymer ?
#
loop_
_entity_poly.entity_id
_entity_poly.type
_entity_poly.pdbx_seq_one_letter_code
_entity_poly.pdbx_strand_id
1 'polypeptide(L)'
;MKAHIRYISYLIIPLLLFSCSNEKEEENIIETGSITGTVKLFTSRGGFYPNEDMRVTIEGTDPVISVLTDTNGSYRFDDLPHGRYDLRFEKEGFGTFKRGDIVHINEETNLEAFETLGKKSTTEISSLQLFETDTGITLSLNTSPPSHTTNIRYVRIFFNIGSEASNQTFEYFTPVLQSEFTPFFRQYTYEEFEELGFISGATIHIKAYGESLLSNEYNDPNNGAFIFPNLNPNTTTGISFVMP
;
A
#
# COMPACT_ATOMS: atom_id res chain seq x y z
N MET A 1 101.49 -10.81 -29.46
CA MET A 1 101.31 -11.52 -30.75
C MET A 1 99.94 -11.14 -31.27
N LYS A 2 99.89 -10.44 -32.41
CA LYS A 2 98.69 -9.87 -33.02
C LYS A 2 97.75 -10.98 -33.51
N ALA A 3 96.45 -10.85 -33.26
CA ALA A 3 95.43 -11.53 -34.06
C ALA A 3 94.26 -10.56 -34.30
N HIS A 4 94.13 -10.13 -35.56
CA HIS A 4 93.00 -9.39 -36.10
C HIS A 4 91.81 -10.34 -36.29
N ILE A 5 90.63 -10.00 -35.78
CA ILE A 5 89.36 -10.62 -36.19
C ILE A 5 88.33 -9.53 -36.49
N ARG A 6 87.62 -9.78 -37.60
CA ARG A 6 86.81 -8.88 -38.41
C ARG A 6 85.39 -8.67 -37.85
N TYR A 7 84.84 -7.49 -38.16
CA TYR A 7 83.46 -7.06 -37.89
C TYR A 7 82.39 -7.99 -38.50
N ILE A 8 81.33 -8.26 -37.74
CA ILE A 8 80.01 -8.62 -38.27
C ILE A 8 78.97 -7.80 -37.49
N SER A 9 78.41 -6.80 -38.15
CA SER A 9 77.31 -5.97 -37.68
C SER A 9 75.97 -6.65 -37.96
N TYR A 10 75.32 -7.18 -36.92
CA TYR A 10 73.94 -7.64 -36.98
C TYR A 10 72.98 -6.49 -36.65
N LEU A 11 72.21 -6.07 -37.65
CA LEU A 11 71.10 -5.13 -37.51
C LEU A 11 69.94 -5.87 -36.82
N ILE A 12 69.74 -5.60 -35.53
CA ILE A 12 68.58 -6.11 -34.76
C ILE A 12 67.38 -5.21 -35.09
N ILE A 13 66.45 -5.73 -35.88
CA ILE A 13 65.11 -5.15 -36.09
C ILE A 13 64.26 -5.53 -34.87
N PRO A 14 63.72 -4.58 -34.09
CA PRO A 14 62.80 -4.92 -33.02
C PRO A 14 61.46 -5.34 -33.64
N LEU A 15 61.13 -6.62 -33.51
CA LEU A 15 59.83 -7.16 -33.86
C LEU A 15 58.80 -6.59 -32.87
N LEU A 16 58.05 -5.57 -33.30
CA LEU A 16 56.87 -5.07 -32.58
C LEU A 16 55.84 -6.20 -32.55
N LEU A 17 55.81 -6.96 -31.46
CA LEU A 17 54.70 -7.83 -31.12
C LEU A 17 53.51 -6.93 -30.77
N PHE A 18 52.66 -6.65 -31.76
CA PHE A 18 51.28 -6.24 -31.53
C PHE A 18 50.57 -7.40 -30.83
N SER A 19 50.65 -7.42 -29.50
CA SER A 19 49.76 -8.21 -28.66
C SER A 19 48.40 -7.52 -28.72
N CYS A 20 47.56 -7.89 -29.69
CA CYS A 20 46.14 -7.62 -29.63
C CYS A 20 45.57 -8.32 -28.39
N SER A 21 45.38 -7.58 -27.30
CA SER A 21 44.45 -7.97 -26.27
C SER A 21 43.05 -7.92 -26.90
N ASN A 22 42.52 -9.09 -27.26
CA ASN A 22 41.07 -9.24 -27.35
C ASN A 22 40.54 -9.08 -25.93
N GLU A 23 40.23 -7.85 -25.55
CA GLU A 23 39.32 -7.58 -24.45
C GLU A 23 37.98 -8.18 -24.88
N LYS A 24 37.67 -9.36 -24.33
CA LYS A 24 36.32 -9.91 -24.41
C LYS A 24 35.45 -8.94 -23.61
N GLU A 25 34.59 -8.21 -24.30
CA GLU A 25 33.46 -7.56 -23.64
C GLU A 25 32.68 -8.67 -22.92
N GLU A 26 32.72 -8.69 -21.59
CA GLU A 26 31.77 -9.48 -20.80
C GLU A 26 30.39 -8.88 -21.04
N GLU A 27 29.59 -9.53 -21.88
CA GLU A 27 28.15 -9.26 -21.93
C GLU A 27 27.61 -9.45 -20.52
N ASN A 28 27.17 -8.36 -19.91
CA ASN A 28 26.52 -8.40 -18.61
C ASN A 28 25.12 -8.99 -18.84
N ILE A 29 25.01 -10.32 -18.74
CA ILE A 29 23.73 -11.02 -18.88
C ILE A 29 22.88 -10.63 -17.67
N ILE A 30 21.88 -9.78 -17.91
CA ILE A 30 20.86 -9.51 -16.93
C ILE A 30 19.99 -10.75 -16.87
N GLU A 31 20.14 -11.53 -15.79
CA GLU A 31 19.25 -12.65 -15.53
C GLU A 31 17.82 -12.15 -15.37
N THR A 32 16.90 -12.82 -16.05
CA THR A 32 15.47 -12.50 -16.04
C THR A 32 14.66 -13.70 -15.56
N GLY A 33 13.55 -13.44 -14.90
CA GLY A 33 12.58 -14.45 -14.51
C GLY A 33 11.17 -13.91 -14.55
N SER A 34 10.28 -14.58 -13.82
CA SER A 34 8.87 -14.22 -13.74
C SER A 34 8.43 -13.90 -12.31
N ILE A 35 7.48 -12.98 -12.18
CA ILE A 35 6.78 -12.72 -10.92
C ILE A 35 5.32 -13.13 -11.11
N THR A 36 4.85 -14.04 -10.26
CA THR A 36 3.48 -14.57 -10.29
C THR A 36 2.77 -14.30 -8.96
N GLY A 37 1.45 -14.19 -9.01
CA GLY A 37 0.64 -14.03 -7.80
C GLY A 37 -0.84 -14.13 -8.07
N THR A 38 -1.64 -13.96 -7.02
CA THR A 38 -3.11 -13.99 -7.11
C THR A 38 -3.72 -12.88 -6.27
N VAL A 39 -4.80 -12.28 -6.76
CA VAL A 39 -5.56 -11.24 -6.08
C VAL A 39 -7.03 -11.67 -5.95
N LYS A 40 -7.67 -11.35 -4.83
CA LYS A 40 -9.10 -11.61 -4.58
C LYS A 40 -9.87 -10.32 -4.40
N LEU A 41 -11.02 -10.22 -5.05
CA LEU A 41 -11.92 -9.08 -4.94
C LEU A 41 -13.07 -9.36 -4.00
N PHE A 42 -13.44 -8.34 -3.24
CA PHE A 42 -14.54 -8.39 -2.31
C PHE A 42 -15.45 -7.18 -2.46
N THR A 43 -16.74 -7.40 -2.31
CA THR A 43 -17.74 -6.33 -2.13
C THR A 43 -17.43 -5.52 -0.86
N SER A 44 -18.02 -4.33 -0.73
CA SER A 44 -17.87 -3.49 0.47
C SER A 44 -18.41 -4.13 1.75
N ARG A 45 -19.13 -5.26 1.64
CA ARG A 45 -19.67 -6.05 2.75
C ARG A 45 -18.98 -7.40 2.94
N GLY A 46 -17.83 -7.62 2.27
CA GLY A 46 -17.00 -8.82 2.40
C GLY A 46 -17.47 -10.07 1.65
N GLY A 47 -18.55 -9.99 0.86
CA GLY A 47 -18.87 -11.05 -0.11
C GLY A 47 -17.87 -11.06 -1.27
N PHE A 48 -17.59 -12.23 -1.84
CA PHE A 48 -16.71 -12.37 -3.01
C PHE A 48 -17.21 -11.58 -4.22
N TYR A 49 -16.27 -11.14 -5.06
CA TYR A 49 -16.52 -10.49 -6.34
C TYR A 49 -15.69 -11.19 -7.44
N PRO A 50 -16.11 -11.19 -8.72
CA PRO A 50 -15.30 -11.78 -9.80
C PRO A 50 -13.88 -11.23 -9.85
N ASN A 51 -12.87 -12.11 -9.97
CA ASN A 51 -11.44 -11.79 -9.84
C ASN A 51 -10.74 -11.39 -11.16
N GLU A 52 -11.48 -11.19 -12.23
CA GLU A 52 -10.92 -10.83 -13.55
C GLU A 52 -10.68 -9.33 -13.68
N ASP A 53 -9.83 -8.96 -14.65
CA ASP A 53 -9.62 -7.58 -15.10
C ASP A 53 -9.18 -6.61 -14.00
N MET A 54 -8.32 -7.06 -13.08
CA MET A 54 -7.56 -6.16 -12.20
C MET A 54 -6.25 -5.79 -12.89
N ARG A 55 -5.88 -4.52 -12.84
CA ARG A 55 -4.58 -4.07 -13.32
C ARG A 55 -3.55 -4.24 -12.21
N VAL A 56 -2.50 -5.00 -12.50
CA VAL A 56 -1.30 -5.10 -11.67
C VAL A 56 -0.17 -4.39 -12.40
N THR A 57 0.48 -3.44 -11.74
CA THR A 57 1.51 -2.58 -12.34
C THR A 57 2.79 -2.64 -11.53
N ILE A 58 3.94 -2.71 -12.19
CA ILE A 58 5.25 -2.55 -11.54
C ILE A 58 5.55 -1.07 -11.42
N GLU A 59 5.66 -0.55 -10.19
CA GLU A 59 5.95 0.85 -9.97
C GLU A 59 7.40 1.22 -10.34
N GLY A 60 7.62 2.45 -10.78
CA GLY A 60 8.96 2.96 -11.09
C GLY A 60 9.58 2.47 -12.41
N THR A 61 8.84 1.76 -13.26
CA THR A 61 9.31 1.30 -14.58
C THR A 61 9.02 2.31 -15.69
N ASP A 62 9.94 2.44 -16.65
CA ASP A 62 9.78 3.21 -17.89
C ASP A 62 10.28 2.37 -19.08
N PRO A 63 9.40 1.89 -19.99
CA PRO A 63 7.96 2.12 -20.00
C PRO A 63 7.24 1.42 -18.84
N VAL A 64 6.02 1.88 -18.54
CA VAL A 64 5.16 1.27 -17.50
C VAL A 64 4.86 -0.19 -17.86
N ILE A 65 5.21 -1.11 -16.98
CA ILE A 65 4.89 -2.55 -17.11
C ILE A 65 3.61 -2.86 -16.31
N SER A 66 2.58 -3.37 -16.98
CA SER A 66 1.34 -3.80 -16.32
C SER A 66 0.70 -5.01 -17.01
N VAL A 67 -0.02 -5.81 -16.22
CA VAL A 67 -0.78 -6.98 -16.69
C VAL A 67 -2.19 -6.97 -16.11
N LEU A 68 -3.09 -7.77 -16.69
CA LEU A 68 -4.44 -7.99 -16.16
C LEU A 68 -4.54 -9.35 -15.50
N THR A 69 -5.32 -9.44 -14.42
CA THR A 69 -5.63 -10.73 -13.80
C THR A 69 -6.61 -11.55 -14.65
N ASP A 70 -6.45 -12.87 -14.61
CA ASP A 70 -7.40 -13.82 -15.20
C ASP A 70 -8.66 -14.03 -14.32
N THR A 71 -9.55 -14.93 -14.73
CA THR A 71 -10.80 -15.26 -14.00
C THR A 71 -10.58 -15.82 -12.60
N ASN A 72 -9.40 -16.36 -12.30
CA ASN A 72 -9.03 -16.86 -10.98
C ASN A 72 -8.35 -15.76 -10.13
N GLY A 73 -8.07 -14.60 -10.70
CA GLY A 73 -7.31 -13.52 -10.05
C GLY A 73 -5.80 -13.64 -10.23
N SER A 74 -5.33 -14.57 -11.07
CA SER A 74 -3.91 -14.82 -11.28
C SER A 74 -3.30 -13.76 -12.19
N TYR A 75 -2.10 -13.30 -11.87
CA TYR A 75 -1.30 -12.45 -12.76
C TYR A 75 0.11 -13.01 -12.89
N ARG A 76 0.76 -12.67 -14.01
CA ARG A 76 2.11 -13.08 -14.33
C ARG A 76 2.82 -11.98 -15.09
N PHE A 77 3.99 -11.58 -14.60
CA PHE A 77 4.96 -10.80 -15.36
C PHE A 77 6.07 -11.74 -15.82
N ASP A 78 6.37 -11.70 -17.11
CA ASP A 78 7.45 -12.47 -17.74
C ASP A 78 8.66 -11.58 -18.01
N ASP A 79 9.82 -12.21 -18.17
CA ASP A 79 11.08 -11.58 -18.59
C ASP A 79 11.50 -10.35 -17.75
N LEU A 80 11.24 -10.40 -16.43
CA LEU A 80 11.64 -9.35 -15.51
C LEU A 80 13.09 -9.54 -15.07
N PRO A 81 13.95 -8.52 -15.20
CA PRO A 81 15.29 -8.53 -14.61
C PRO A 81 15.30 -8.88 -13.13
N HIS A 82 16.36 -9.56 -12.67
CA HIS A 82 16.60 -9.68 -11.24
C HIS A 82 16.69 -8.29 -10.58
N GLY A 83 15.98 -8.10 -9.48
CA GLY A 83 15.81 -6.78 -8.88
C GLY A 83 14.84 -6.74 -7.70
N ARG A 84 14.56 -5.51 -7.26
CA ARG A 84 13.53 -5.20 -6.27
C ARG A 84 12.38 -4.46 -6.94
N TYR A 85 11.17 -4.86 -6.61
CA TYR A 85 9.97 -4.34 -7.24
C TYR A 85 8.89 -4.01 -6.20
N ASP A 86 8.10 -3.01 -6.54
CA ASP A 86 6.85 -2.70 -5.85
C ASP A 86 5.71 -2.86 -6.85
N LEU A 87 4.63 -3.51 -6.43
CA LEU A 87 3.44 -3.75 -7.25
C LEU A 87 2.28 -2.88 -6.78
N ARG A 88 1.58 -2.28 -7.73
CA ARG A 88 0.31 -1.56 -7.51
C ARG A 88 -0.85 -2.32 -8.13
N PHE A 89 -1.91 -2.51 -7.35
CA PHE A 89 -3.11 -3.26 -7.70
C PHE A 89 -4.30 -2.30 -7.80
N GLU A 90 -4.97 -2.29 -8.96
CA GLU A 90 -6.05 -1.35 -9.26
C GLU A 90 -7.22 -2.03 -9.96
N LYS A 91 -8.44 -1.66 -9.53
CA LYS A 91 -9.68 -1.95 -10.25
C LYS A 91 -10.68 -0.82 -10.01
N GLU A 92 -11.42 -0.44 -11.04
CA GLU A 92 -12.41 0.63 -10.94
C GLU A 92 -13.45 0.34 -9.84
N GLY A 93 -13.63 1.31 -8.94
CA GLY A 93 -14.55 1.18 -7.81
C GLY A 93 -13.99 0.41 -6.60
N PHE A 94 -12.77 -0.12 -6.68
CA PHE A 94 -12.07 -0.78 -5.58
C PHE A 94 -11.00 0.13 -4.99
N GLY A 95 -10.66 -0.11 -3.72
CA GLY A 95 -9.48 0.48 -3.12
C GLY A 95 -8.23 0.07 -3.89
N THR A 96 -7.27 0.98 -4.01
CA THR A 96 -5.92 0.65 -4.51
C THR A 96 -5.14 -0.01 -3.40
N PHE A 97 -4.31 -1.00 -3.73
CA PHE A 97 -3.36 -1.61 -2.81
C PHE A 97 -1.96 -1.60 -3.41
N LYS A 98 -0.94 -1.53 -2.56
CA LYS A 98 0.45 -1.65 -2.97
C LYS A 98 1.18 -2.67 -2.12
N ARG A 99 2.01 -3.48 -2.77
CA ARG A 99 2.95 -4.40 -2.13
C ARG A 99 4.35 -3.99 -2.48
N GLY A 100 5.13 -3.63 -1.48
CA GLY A 100 6.53 -3.30 -1.67
C GLY A 100 7.49 -4.45 -1.41
N ASP A 101 8.77 -4.18 -1.61
CA ASP A 101 9.91 -5.00 -1.18
C ASP A 101 9.93 -6.42 -1.80
N ILE A 102 9.41 -6.57 -3.01
CA ILE A 102 9.45 -7.86 -3.71
C ILE A 102 10.86 -8.08 -4.26
N VAL A 103 11.54 -9.11 -3.75
CA VAL A 103 12.87 -9.52 -4.22
C VAL A 103 12.72 -10.58 -5.31
N HIS A 104 13.18 -10.25 -6.51
CA HIS A 104 13.18 -11.16 -7.66
C HIS A 104 14.62 -11.52 -8.04
N ILE A 105 15.03 -12.76 -7.77
CA ILE A 105 16.40 -13.25 -7.98
C ILE A 105 16.43 -14.70 -8.50
N ASN A 106 15.28 -15.23 -8.91
CA ASN A 106 15.09 -16.61 -9.37
C ASN A 106 14.35 -16.60 -10.70
N GLU A 107 14.36 -17.72 -11.43
CA GLU A 107 13.56 -17.90 -12.65
C GLU A 107 12.05 -17.65 -12.43
N GLU A 108 11.55 -17.92 -11.22
CA GLU A 108 10.21 -17.58 -10.79
C GLU A 108 10.19 -17.11 -9.32
N THR A 109 9.55 -15.97 -9.07
CA THR A 109 9.15 -15.48 -7.76
C THR A 109 7.64 -15.59 -7.63
N ASN A 110 7.17 -16.59 -6.89
CA ASN A 110 5.76 -16.72 -6.56
C ASN A 110 5.41 -15.94 -5.29
N LEU A 111 4.43 -15.06 -5.40
CA LEU A 111 3.87 -14.32 -4.27
C LEU A 111 2.77 -15.15 -3.59
N GLU A 112 3.17 -15.98 -2.62
CA GLU A 112 2.34 -16.97 -1.91
C GLU A 112 1.10 -16.41 -1.20
N ALA A 113 1.09 -15.12 -0.86
CA ALA A 113 -0.05 -14.48 -0.23
C ALA A 113 -1.05 -13.97 -1.26
N PHE A 114 -2.33 -14.27 -1.05
CA PHE A 114 -3.40 -13.65 -1.84
C PHE A 114 -3.54 -12.20 -1.43
N GLU A 115 -3.26 -11.30 -2.36
CA GLU A 115 -3.62 -9.90 -2.16
C GLU A 115 -5.14 -9.75 -2.25
N THR A 116 -5.68 -8.74 -1.57
CA THR A 116 -7.12 -8.50 -1.60
C THR A 116 -7.41 -7.05 -1.93
N LEU A 117 -8.48 -6.85 -2.69
CA LEU A 117 -9.04 -5.54 -2.99
C LEU A 117 -10.53 -5.53 -2.62
N GLY A 118 -10.90 -4.66 -1.69
CA GLY A 118 -12.29 -4.39 -1.34
C GLY A 118 -12.88 -3.30 -2.22
N LYS A 119 -14.17 -3.41 -2.53
CA LYS A 119 -14.91 -2.33 -3.19
C LYS A 119 -14.97 -1.15 -2.22
N LYS A 120 -14.79 0.08 -2.71
CA LYS A 120 -14.91 1.29 -1.88
C LYS A 120 -16.31 1.38 -1.26
N SER A 121 -16.38 1.91 -0.05
CA SER A 121 -17.64 2.09 0.65
C SER A 121 -18.52 3.10 -0.07
N THR A 122 -19.82 2.87 -0.03
CA THR A 122 -20.85 3.85 -0.42
C THR A 122 -21.59 4.42 0.78
N THR A 123 -21.16 4.06 1.99
CA THR A 123 -21.77 4.54 3.23
C THR A 123 -21.31 5.97 3.46
N GLU A 124 -22.21 6.92 3.55
CA GLU A 124 -21.89 8.29 3.97
C GLU A 124 -22.16 8.43 5.47
N ILE A 125 -21.38 9.27 6.15
CA ILE A 125 -21.75 9.73 7.51
C ILE A 125 -22.57 11.00 7.35
N SER A 126 -23.85 10.92 7.69
CA SER A 126 -24.81 12.02 7.53
C SER A 126 -25.00 12.86 8.79
N SER A 127 -24.59 12.35 9.96
CA SER A 127 -24.53 13.07 11.22
C SER A 127 -23.44 12.48 12.10
N LEU A 128 -22.70 13.35 12.80
CA LEU A 128 -21.75 12.99 13.85
C LEU A 128 -21.97 13.96 15.01
N GLN A 129 -22.38 13.44 16.17
CA GLN A 129 -22.67 14.21 17.38
C GLN A 129 -21.91 13.62 18.56
N LEU A 130 -21.60 14.46 19.54
CA LEU A 130 -20.90 14.11 20.76
C LEU A 130 -21.69 14.56 21.97
N PHE A 131 -21.72 13.70 22.98
CA PHE A 131 -22.32 13.94 24.28
C PHE A 131 -21.29 13.61 25.35
N GLU A 132 -20.84 14.60 26.12
CA GLU A 132 -19.93 14.39 27.25
C GLU A 132 -20.68 13.77 28.44
N THR A 133 -19.99 12.94 29.20
CA THR A 133 -20.44 12.35 30.45
C THR A 133 -19.38 12.59 31.53
N ASP A 134 -19.71 12.25 32.78
CA ASP A 134 -18.77 12.40 33.90
C ASP A 134 -17.49 11.57 33.73
N THR A 135 -17.54 10.51 32.92
CA THR A 135 -16.44 9.54 32.76
C THR A 135 -15.94 9.38 31.34
N GLY A 136 -16.47 10.12 30.37
CA GLY A 136 -16.07 9.99 28.97
C GLY A 136 -16.99 10.74 27.99
N ILE A 137 -17.11 10.19 26.78
CA ILE A 137 -17.99 10.71 25.73
C ILE A 137 -18.84 9.60 25.12
N THR A 138 -20.00 9.97 24.59
CA THR A 138 -20.80 9.16 23.68
C THR A 138 -20.86 9.84 22.31
N LEU A 139 -20.38 9.16 21.28
CA LEU A 139 -20.56 9.53 19.89
C LEU A 139 -21.85 8.92 19.34
N SER A 140 -22.61 9.71 18.59
CA SER A 140 -23.82 9.31 17.87
C SER A 140 -23.64 9.59 16.39
N LEU A 141 -23.74 8.55 15.56
CA LEU A 141 -23.48 8.61 14.12
C LEU A 141 -24.72 8.19 13.34
N ASN A 142 -25.10 8.96 12.32
CA ASN A 142 -26.05 8.51 11.31
C ASN A 142 -25.32 8.13 10.03
N THR A 143 -25.80 7.07 9.37
CA THR A 143 -25.30 6.65 8.07
C THR A 143 -26.32 6.93 6.97
N SER A 144 -25.83 7.13 5.74
CA SER A 144 -26.66 7.15 4.54
C SER A 144 -26.11 6.13 3.53
N PRO A 145 -26.94 5.19 3.03
CA PRO A 145 -28.28 4.87 3.54
C PRO A 145 -28.23 4.34 4.98
N PRO A 146 -29.31 4.52 5.78
CA PRO A 146 -29.35 4.10 7.18
C PRO A 146 -28.99 2.62 7.38
N SER A 147 -28.29 2.37 8.48
CA SER A 147 -27.90 1.03 8.90
C SER A 147 -29.02 0.36 9.70
N HIS A 148 -29.22 -0.93 9.41
CA HIS A 148 -30.16 -1.83 10.08
C HIS A 148 -29.55 -3.23 10.18
N THR A 149 -30.08 -4.14 11.01
CA THR A 149 -29.53 -5.50 11.21
C THR A 149 -29.46 -6.35 9.94
N THR A 150 -30.29 -6.05 8.93
CA THR A 150 -30.27 -6.72 7.60
C THR A 150 -29.54 -5.91 6.53
N ASN A 151 -29.15 -4.67 6.84
CA ASN A 151 -28.38 -3.77 5.99
C ASN A 151 -27.29 -3.11 6.83
N ILE A 152 -26.36 -3.94 7.28
CA ILE A 152 -25.23 -3.53 8.10
C ILE A 152 -24.36 -2.56 7.29
N ARG A 153 -23.90 -1.50 7.96
CA ARG A 153 -22.93 -0.54 7.45
C ARG A 153 -21.65 -0.64 8.26
N TYR A 154 -20.56 -0.21 7.67
CA TYR A 154 -19.27 -0.15 8.34
C TYR A 154 -18.79 1.29 8.41
N VAL A 155 -18.22 1.65 9.55
CA VAL A 155 -17.73 3.00 9.81
C VAL A 155 -16.37 2.92 10.48
N ARG A 156 -15.58 3.98 10.34
CA ARG A 156 -14.31 4.15 11.04
C ARG A 156 -14.24 5.54 11.63
N ILE A 157 -13.70 5.65 12.84
CA ILE A 157 -13.57 6.91 13.57
C ILE A 157 -12.08 7.22 13.73
N PHE A 158 -11.72 8.47 13.50
CA PHE A 158 -10.38 9.03 13.56
C PHE A 158 -10.34 10.10 14.64
N PHE A 159 -9.24 10.12 15.38
CA PHE A 159 -8.97 11.02 16.48
C PHE A 159 -7.61 11.69 16.27
N ASN A 160 -7.55 12.99 16.53
CA ASN A 160 -6.32 13.75 16.38
C ASN A 160 -6.24 14.88 17.42
N ILE A 161 -5.04 15.20 17.89
CA ILE A 161 -4.81 16.31 18.80
C ILE A 161 -4.48 17.59 18.02
N GLY A 162 -5.05 18.71 18.45
CA GLY A 162 -4.65 20.07 18.05
C GLY A 162 -5.03 20.51 16.62
N SER A 163 -5.42 19.59 15.74
CA SER A 163 -5.95 19.92 14.41
C SER A 163 -7.02 18.92 13.99
N GLU A 164 -7.83 19.31 12.99
CA GLU A 164 -8.92 18.49 12.47
C GLU A 164 -8.47 17.08 12.10
N ALA A 165 -9.16 16.08 12.67
CA ALA A 165 -8.94 14.69 12.35
C ALA A 165 -9.40 14.38 10.92
N SER A 166 -8.65 13.51 10.24
CA SER A 166 -8.99 12.99 8.91
C SER A 166 -8.36 11.62 8.70
N ASN A 167 -8.60 11.03 7.53
CA ASN A 167 -7.91 9.82 7.10
C ASN A 167 -6.44 10.05 6.69
N GLN A 168 -5.92 11.28 6.80
CA GLN A 168 -4.52 11.65 6.55
C GLN A 168 -3.85 12.28 7.79
N THR A 169 -4.64 12.75 8.75
CA THR A 169 -4.18 13.43 9.97
C THR A 169 -4.89 12.83 11.16
N PHE A 170 -4.19 11.95 11.88
CA PHE A 170 -4.73 11.25 13.03
C PHE A 170 -3.59 10.78 13.94
N GLU A 171 -3.87 10.69 15.24
CA GLU A 171 -3.03 9.95 16.19
C GLU A 171 -3.60 8.55 16.45
N TYR A 172 -4.93 8.41 16.38
CA TYR A 172 -5.61 7.13 16.53
C TYR A 172 -6.77 7.01 15.54
N PHE A 173 -7.03 5.78 15.13
CA PHE A 173 -8.23 5.40 14.40
C PHE A 173 -8.76 4.08 14.93
N THR A 174 -10.07 3.89 14.85
CA THR A 174 -10.70 2.64 15.29
C THR A 174 -10.47 1.51 14.28
N PRO A 175 -10.54 0.25 14.72
CA PRO A 175 -10.86 -0.85 13.81
C PRO A 175 -12.15 -0.55 13.01
N VAL A 176 -12.41 -1.31 11.95
CA VAL A 176 -13.68 -1.23 11.21
C VAL A 176 -14.83 -1.54 12.17
N LEU A 177 -15.71 -0.57 12.39
CA LEU A 177 -16.85 -0.72 13.29
C LEU A 177 -18.09 -1.13 12.52
N GLN A 178 -18.77 -2.15 13.02
CA GLN A 178 -20.05 -2.60 12.49
C GLN A 178 -21.21 -1.77 13.05
N SER A 179 -21.93 -1.09 12.16
CA SER A 179 -23.12 -0.30 12.45
C SER A 179 -24.38 -1.06 12.03
N GLU A 180 -25.20 -1.44 12.99
CA GLU A 180 -26.44 -2.20 12.78
C GLU A 180 -27.70 -1.35 13.02
N PHE A 181 -27.54 -0.13 13.54
CA PHE A 181 -28.65 0.78 13.87
C PHE A 181 -28.25 2.21 13.51
N THR A 182 -29.23 3.05 13.18
CA THR A 182 -29.05 4.49 12.98
C THR A 182 -30.02 5.23 13.92
N PRO A 183 -29.53 6.05 14.88
CA PRO A 183 -28.11 6.33 15.14
C PRO A 183 -27.34 5.12 15.69
N PHE A 184 -26.05 5.10 15.35
CA PHE A 184 -25.05 4.20 15.88
C PHE A 184 -24.30 4.89 17.01
N PHE A 185 -24.19 4.23 18.16
CA PHE A 185 -23.54 4.79 19.33
C PHE A 185 -22.19 4.14 19.61
N ARG A 186 -21.20 4.96 19.97
CA ARG A 186 -19.90 4.52 20.49
C ARG A 186 -19.52 5.33 21.71
N GLN A 187 -19.15 4.63 22.78
CA GLN A 187 -18.73 5.24 24.04
C GLN A 187 -17.23 5.08 24.17
N TYR A 188 -16.59 6.11 24.70
CA TYR A 188 -15.18 6.12 25.08
C TYR A 188 -15.06 6.67 26.48
N THR A 189 -14.29 6.03 27.36
CA THR A 189 -13.95 6.60 28.67
C THR A 189 -12.77 7.55 28.56
N TYR A 190 -12.62 8.44 29.54
CA TYR A 190 -11.41 9.27 29.61
C TYR A 190 -10.15 8.42 29.87
N GLU A 191 -10.26 7.34 30.65
CA GLU A 191 -9.17 6.38 30.85
C GLU A 191 -8.72 5.74 29.54
N GLU A 192 -9.66 5.34 28.66
CA GLU A 192 -9.32 4.81 27.32
C GLU A 192 -8.57 5.85 26.46
N PHE A 193 -8.94 7.13 26.53
CA PHE A 193 -8.21 8.18 25.83
C PHE A 193 -6.79 8.35 26.38
N GLU A 194 -6.60 8.30 27.70
CA GLU A 194 -5.27 8.35 28.32
C GLU A 194 -4.40 7.16 27.90
N GLU A 195 -4.96 5.94 27.86
CA GLU A 195 -4.27 4.73 27.38
C GLU A 195 -3.87 4.83 25.90
N LEU A 196 -4.65 5.55 25.09
CA LEU A 196 -4.35 5.85 23.70
C LEU A 196 -3.35 7.00 23.52
N GLY A 197 -2.86 7.61 24.61
CA GLY A 197 -1.86 8.67 24.61
C GLY A 197 -2.42 10.09 24.52
N PHE A 198 -3.75 10.25 24.57
CA PHE A 198 -4.38 11.57 24.64
C PHE A 198 -4.24 12.16 26.04
N ILE A 199 -3.91 13.46 26.12
CA ILE A 199 -3.57 14.12 27.39
C ILE A 199 -4.66 15.10 27.85
N SER A 200 -4.83 15.21 29.16
CA SER A 200 -5.68 16.22 29.81
C SER A 200 -5.37 17.63 29.31
N GLY A 201 -6.42 18.42 29.08
CA GLY A 201 -6.37 19.77 28.53
C GLY A 201 -6.19 19.86 27.00
N ALA A 202 -5.91 18.75 26.31
CA ALA A 202 -5.83 18.74 24.85
C ALA A 202 -7.22 18.87 24.21
N THR A 203 -7.30 19.59 23.09
CA THR A 203 -8.47 19.51 22.21
C THR A 203 -8.32 18.30 21.29
N ILE A 204 -9.24 17.35 21.42
CA ILE A 204 -9.31 16.13 20.62
C ILE A 204 -10.33 16.36 19.52
N HIS A 205 -9.87 16.33 18.27
CA HIS A 205 -10.71 16.40 17.08
C HIS A 205 -11.10 14.99 16.64
N ILE A 206 -12.33 14.82 16.20
CA ILE A 206 -12.93 13.54 15.84
C ILE A 206 -13.58 13.65 14.47
N LYS A 207 -13.33 12.64 13.64
CA LYS A 207 -13.91 12.51 12.31
C LYS A 207 -14.35 11.07 12.08
N ALA A 208 -15.47 10.87 11.41
CA ALA A 208 -15.92 9.54 11.02
C ALA A 208 -16.07 9.43 9.52
N TYR A 209 -15.88 8.22 8.99
CA TYR A 209 -16.06 7.91 7.58
C TYR A 209 -16.84 6.60 7.45
N GLY A 210 -17.62 6.48 6.38
CA GLY A 210 -18.12 5.17 5.98
C GLY A 210 -16.97 4.34 5.42
N GLU A 211 -16.99 3.05 5.71
CA GLU A 211 -15.91 2.12 5.40
C GLU A 211 -16.50 0.83 4.79
N SER A 212 -15.66 0.02 4.18
CA SER A 212 -15.96 -1.34 3.75
C SER A 212 -15.51 -2.34 4.81
N LEU A 213 -16.19 -3.48 4.92
CA LEU A 213 -15.81 -4.52 5.88
C LEU A 213 -14.32 -4.88 5.79
N LEU A 214 -13.83 -5.02 4.55
CA LEU A 214 -12.41 -5.07 4.27
C LEU A 214 -11.94 -3.65 3.99
N SER A 215 -11.19 -3.08 4.94
CA SER A 215 -10.63 -1.73 4.81
C SER A 215 -9.51 -1.67 3.77
N ASN A 216 -8.77 -2.76 3.61
CA ASN A 216 -7.58 -2.85 2.76
C ASN A 216 -6.54 -1.77 3.06
N GLU A 217 -6.44 -1.37 4.33
CA GLU A 217 -5.45 -0.40 4.77
C GLU A 217 -4.02 -0.94 4.67
N TYR A 218 -3.08 -0.07 4.34
CA TYR A 218 -1.67 -0.43 4.15
C TYR A 218 -0.76 0.78 4.35
N ASN A 219 0.51 0.52 4.65
CA ASN A 219 1.56 1.53 4.54
C ASN A 219 2.03 1.57 3.09
N ASP A 220 1.93 2.72 2.42
CA ASP A 220 2.44 2.88 1.07
C ASP A 220 3.96 2.66 1.08
N PRO A 221 4.49 1.65 0.37
CA PRO A 221 5.91 1.31 0.41
C PRO A 221 6.82 2.43 -0.09
N ASN A 222 6.30 3.37 -0.89
CA ASN A 222 7.11 4.42 -1.51
C ASN A 222 7.33 5.63 -0.60
N ASN A 223 6.41 5.89 0.33
CA ASN A 223 6.44 7.11 1.16
C ASN A 223 6.10 6.88 2.64
N GLY A 224 5.72 5.67 3.03
CA GLY A 224 5.38 5.29 4.40
C GLY A 224 4.03 5.83 4.91
N ALA A 225 3.24 6.51 4.07
CA ALA A 225 1.93 7.00 4.46
C ALA A 225 0.96 5.84 4.71
N PHE A 226 0.18 5.92 5.79
CA PHE A 226 -0.86 4.95 6.08
C PHE A 226 -2.12 5.28 5.26
N ILE A 227 -2.56 4.35 4.42
CA ILE A 227 -3.62 4.55 3.44
C ILE A 227 -4.87 3.78 3.84
N PHE A 228 -6.05 4.42 3.71
CA PHE A 228 -7.36 3.81 3.89
C PHE A 228 -8.14 3.82 2.56
N PRO A 229 -7.91 2.86 1.67
CA PRO A 229 -8.32 3.00 0.28
C PRO A 229 -9.82 2.81 0.05
N ASN A 230 -10.54 2.24 1.03
CA ASN A 230 -11.96 1.92 0.93
C ASN A 230 -12.92 2.87 1.65
N LEU A 231 -12.40 3.91 2.30
CA LEU A 231 -13.25 4.94 2.90
C LEU A 231 -14.11 5.65 1.85
N ASN A 232 -15.34 5.97 2.24
CA ASN A 232 -16.14 6.94 1.52
C ASN A 232 -15.80 8.36 2.03
N PRO A 233 -15.29 9.27 1.18
CA PRO A 233 -14.94 10.62 1.59
C PRO A 233 -16.15 11.51 1.87
N ASN A 234 -17.37 11.10 1.48
CA ASN A 234 -18.60 11.85 1.77
C ASN A 234 -18.98 11.68 3.25
N THR A 235 -18.64 12.70 4.05
CA THR A 235 -18.86 12.73 5.50
C THR A 235 -19.15 14.15 5.98
N THR A 236 -19.63 14.30 7.21
CA THR A 236 -19.87 15.59 7.88
C THR A 236 -18.58 16.34 8.17
N THR A 237 -18.68 17.58 8.66
CA THR A 237 -17.54 18.25 9.33
C THR A 237 -17.09 17.46 10.57
N GLY A 238 -15.85 17.69 11.01
CA GLY A 238 -15.36 17.13 12.27
C GLY A 238 -16.06 17.77 13.47
N ILE A 239 -15.89 17.15 14.62
CA ILE A 239 -16.31 17.65 15.94
C ILE A 239 -15.11 17.56 16.89
N SER A 240 -15.19 18.20 18.06
CA SER A 240 -14.10 18.15 19.04
C SER A 240 -14.63 18.28 20.46
N PHE A 241 -13.82 17.85 21.42
CA PHE A 241 -14.00 18.14 22.84
C PHE A 241 -12.63 18.43 23.48
N VAL A 242 -12.64 19.01 24.68
CA VAL A 242 -11.42 19.19 25.48
C VAL A 242 -11.34 18.05 26.48
N MET A 243 -10.24 17.32 26.45
CA MET A 243 -9.98 16.25 27.41
C MET A 243 -9.91 16.83 28.83
N PRO A 244 -10.72 16.34 29.79
CA PRO A 244 -10.74 16.87 31.16
C PRO A 244 -9.42 16.76 31.90
#